data_AF-A0A9P3CE68-F1
#
_entry.id   AF-A0A9P3CE68-F1
#
_cell.length_a   1.000
_cell.length_b   1.000
_cell.length_c   1.000
_cell.angle_alpha   90.00
_cell.angle_beta   90.00
_cell.angle_gamma   90.00
#
_symmetry.space_group_name_H-M   'P 1'
#
loop_
_entity.id
_entity.type
_entity.pdbx_description
1 polymer ?
#
loop_
_entity_poly.entity_id
_entity_poly.type
_entity_poly.pdbx_seq_one_letter_code
_entity_poly.pdbx_strand_id
1 'polypeptide(L)'
;MKFNAAFLVASATTATAAVRPKNFIMIVPDGMAPASETLVRTYKAMLNGATPQSPNIPAIVTDQLPVGNTRTHSANNLVTDSAAAGTALAAGFKTNNGAIG
;
A
#
# COMPACT_ATOMS: atom_id res chain seq x y z
N MET A 1 -28.86 10.42 52.23
CA MET A 1 -28.96 11.47 51.20
C MET A 1 -28.32 10.92 49.93
N LYS A 2 -29.12 10.74 48.86
CA LYS A 2 -28.73 10.09 47.60
C LYS A 2 -28.19 11.17 46.65
N PHE A 3 -26.94 11.05 46.21
CA PHE A 3 -26.41 11.86 45.10
C PHE A 3 -26.07 10.91 43.95
N ASN A 4 -26.94 10.86 42.94
CA ASN A 4 -26.67 10.24 41.64
C ASN A 4 -26.15 11.32 40.71
N ALA A 5 -24.85 11.32 40.40
CA ALA A 5 -24.29 12.13 39.34
C ALA A 5 -24.12 11.25 38.09
N ALA A 6 -25.07 11.36 37.15
CA ALA A 6 -24.94 10.77 35.83
C ALA A 6 -23.96 11.64 35.02
N PHE A 7 -22.77 11.11 34.73
CA PHE A 7 -21.78 11.76 33.88
C PHE A 7 -22.15 11.49 32.41
N LEU A 8 -22.76 12.48 31.76
CA LEU A 8 -23.12 12.40 30.33
C LEU A 8 -21.86 12.72 29.50
N VAL A 9 -21.20 11.69 28.96
CA VAL A 9 -20.12 11.88 27.98
C VAL A 9 -20.76 12.20 26.63
N ALA A 10 -20.78 13.47 26.26
CA ALA A 10 -21.14 13.88 24.90
C ALA A 10 -19.96 13.56 23.97
N SER A 11 -20.04 12.46 23.23
CA SER A 11 -19.11 12.18 22.13
C SER A 11 -19.38 13.16 20.99
N ALA A 12 -18.59 14.24 20.92
CA ALA A 12 -18.59 15.13 19.77
C ALA A 12 -17.97 14.39 18.58
N THR A 13 -18.81 13.98 17.64
CA THR A 13 -18.37 13.43 16.35
C THR A 13 -17.84 14.59 15.50
N THR A 14 -16.55 14.89 15.62
CA THR A 14 -15.91 15.86 14.73
C THR A 14 -15.88 15.25 13.33
N ALA A 15 -16.79 15.66 12.47
CA ALA A 15 -16.80 15.27 11.08
C ALA A 15 -15.56 15.84 10.39
N THR A 16 -14.55 15.01 10.18
CA THR A 16 -13.36 15.38 9.40
C THR A 16 -13.83 15.65 7.97
N ALA A 17 -13.83 16.92 7.56
CA ALA A 17 -14.14 17.28 6.19
C ALA A 17 -13.18 16.54 5.25
N ALA A 18 -13.72 15.71 4.36
CA ALA A 18 -12.92 14.95 3.42
C ALA A 18 -12.16 15.94 2.51
N VAL A 19 -10.84 15.96 2.63
CA VAL A 19 -9.98 16.71 1.70
C VAL A 19 -10.16 16.09 0.33
N ARG A 20 -10.74 16.83 -0.62
CA ARG A 20 -10.86 16.39 -2.00
C ARG A 20 -9.54 16.66 -2.73
N PRO A 21 -8.77 15.63 -3.10
CA PRO A 21 -7.51 15.84 -3.79
C PRO A 21 -7.74 16.48 -5.15
N LYS A 22 -6.97 17.52 -5.47
CA LYS A 22 -7.00 18.18 -6.79
C LYS A 22 -6.34 17.31 -7.88
N ASN A 23 -5.29 16.58 -7.49
CA ASN A 23 -4.47 15.77 -8.38
C ASN A 23 -4.38 14.34 -7.83
N PHE A 24 -4.32 13.36 -8.73
CA PHE A 24 -4.09 11.95 -8.39
C PHE A 24 -2.95 11.42 -9.24
N ILE A 25 -1.88 10.94 -8.59
CA ILE A 25 -0.72 10.33 -9.24
C ILE A 25 -0.60 8.92 -8.67
N MET A 26 -0.74 7.93 -9.54
CA MET A 26 -0.60 6.53 -9.20
C MET A 26 0.65 5.97 -9.87
N ILE A 27 1.55 5.42 -9.05
CA ILE A 27 2.77 4.77 -9.52
C ILE A 27 2.53 3.27 -9.48
N VAL A 28 2.64 2.59 -10.62
CA VAL A 28 2.44 1.14 -10.75
C VAL A 28 3.77 0.49 -11.11
N PRO A 29 4.50 -0.07 -10.13
CA PRO A 29 5.72 -0.82 -10.39
C PRO A 29 5.37 -2.25 -10.80
N ASP A 30 5.44 -2.55 -12.09
CA ASP A 30 5.11 -3.89 -12.63
C ASP A 30 6.04 -4.96 -12.05
N GLY A 31 5.47 -6.08 -11.59
CA GLY A 31 6.20 -7.19 -10.99
C GLY A 31 6.87 -6.91 -9.63
N MET A 32 6.63 -5.75 -9.01
CA MET A 32 7.27 -5.39 -7.75
C MET A 32 6.53 -5.95 -6.53
N ALA A 33 7.13 -6.92 -5.87
CA ALA A 33 6.67 -7.45 -4.59
C ALA A 33 7.47 -6.85 -3.41
N PRO A 34 7.05 -7.07 -2.15
CA PRO A 34 7.82 -6.63 -0.98
C PRO A 34 9.27 -7.15 -0.97
N ALA A 35 9.52 -8.32 -1.56
CA ALA A 35 10.87 -8.86 -1.73
C ALA A 35 11.75 -7.99 -2.65
N SER A 36 11.17 -7.40 -3.70
CA SER A 36 11.86 -6.49 -4.61
C SER A 36 12.33 -5.22 -3.89
N GLU A 37 11.53 -4.68 -2.96
CA GLU A 37 11.94 -3.54 -2.15
C GLU A 37 13.11 -3.91 -1.22
N THR A 38 13.04 -5.06 -0.55
CA THR A 38 14.14 -5.57 0.28
C THR A 38 15.42 -5.75 -0.53
N LEU A 39 15.31 -6.28 -1.76
CA LEU A 39 16.44 -6.41 -2.68
C LEU A 39 17.09 -5.05 -2.97
N VAL A 40 16.28 -4.02 -3.30
CA VAL A 40 16.80 -2.68 -3.58
C VAL A 40 17.46 -2.07 -2.35
N ARG A 41 16.87 -2.21 -1.16
CA ARG A 41 17.47 -1.72 0.10
C ARG A 41 18.83 -2.37 0.34
N THR A 42 18.91 -3.70 0.24
CA THR A 42 20.17 -4.45 0.41
C THR A 42 21.20 -4.07 -0.64
N TYR A 43 20.80 -3.95 -1.91
CA TYR A 43 21.69 -3.53 -2.98
C TYR A 43 22.30 -2.15 -2.70
N LYS A 44 21.48 -1.17 -2.30
CA LYS A 44 21.95 0.17 -1.93
C LYS A 44 22.87 0.14 -0.70
N ALA A 45 22.59 -0.72 0.27
CA ALA A 45 23.47 -0.91 1.42
C ALA A 45 24.84 -1.44 1.00
N MET A 46 24.89 -2.45 0.13
CA MET A 46 26.14 -3.04 -0.37
C MET A 46 26.98 -2.02 -1.15
N LEU A 47 26.33 -1.15 -1.94
CA LEU A 47 27.01 -0.03 -2.61
C LEU A 47 27.64 0.95 -1.61
N ASN A 48 27.12 1.02 -0.39
CA ASN A 48 27.63 1.85 0.71
C ASN A 48 28.57 1.08 1.66
N GLY A 49 29.06 -0.10 1.26
CA GLY A 49 30.02 -0.89 2.03
C GLY A 49 29.40 -1.77 3.13
N ALA A 50 28.09 -2.00 3.09
CA ALA A 50 27.45 -2.94 4.00
C ALA A 50 28.01 -4.36 3.83
N THR A 51 28.18 -5.05 4.96
CA THR A 51 28.56 -6.46 5.03
C THR A 51 27.46 -7.25 5.76
N PRO A 52 27.44 -8.59 5.66
CA PRO A 52 26.50 -9.39 6.44
C PRO A 52 26.56 -9.12 7.95
N GLN A 53 27.73 -8.75 8.48
CA GLN A 53 27.96 -8.44 9.89
C GLN A 53 27.69 -6.96 10.23
N SER A 54 27.65 -6.08 9.23
CA SER A 54 27.32 -4.66 9.37
C SER A 54 26.41 -4.23 8.20
N PRO A 55 25.13 -4.63 8.21
CA PRO A 55 24.27 -4.55 7.03
C PRO A 55 23.82 -3.13 6.67
N ASN A 56 23.88 -2.17 7.60
CA ASN A 56 23.55 -0.74 7.40
C ASN A 56 22.51 -0.46 6.29
N ILE A 57 21.29 -0.98 6.46
CA ILE A 57 20.25 -0.95 5.44
C ILE A 57 19.63 0.45 5.37
N PRO A 58 19.81 1.21 4.27
CA PRO A 58 19.25 2.54 4.15
C PRO A 58 17.76 2.49 3.82
N ALA A 59 17.03 3.51 4.26
CA ALA A 59 15.66 3.73 3.79
C ALA A 59 15.64 4.08 2.29
N ILE A 60 14.58 3.66 1.61
CA ILE A 60 14.29 4.06 0.23
C ILE A 60 13.03 4.92 0.18
N VAL A 61 12.87 5.71 -0.88
CA VAL A 61 11.76 6.67 -1.02
C VAL A 61 10.40 5.99 -0.94
N THR A 62 10.31 4.73 -1.39
CA THR A 62 9.07 3.96 -1.34
C THR A 62 8.68 3.52 0.06
N ASP A 63 9.56 3.54 1.07
CA ASP A 63 9.26 3.03 2.42
C ASP A 63 8.11 3.76 3.12
N GLN A 64 7.85 5.01 2.72
CA GLN A 64 6.80 5.86 3.31
C GLN A 64 5.45 5.72 2.60
N LEU A 65 5.38 4.99 1.49
CA LEU A 65 4.20 4.93 0.62
C LEU A 65 3.23 3.79 0.95
N PRO A 66 3.67 2.56 1.33
CA PRO A 66 2.76 1.47 1.65
C PRO A 66 1.88 1.76 2.87
N VAL A 67 0.57 1.62 2.69
CA VAL A 67 -0.43 1.70 3.77
C VAL A 67 -1.07 0.35 4.10
N GLY A 68 -0.78 -0.69 3.30
CA GLY A 68 -1.33 -2.04 3.47
C GLY A 68 -1.05 -2.95 2.28
N ASN A 69 -1.67 -4.13 2.28
CA ASN A 69 -1.48 -5.16 1.26
C ASN A 69 -2.68 -5.26 0.30
N THR A 70 -2.43 -5.72 -0.93
CA THR A 70 -3.47 -5.89 -1.97
C THR A 70 -3.57 -7.36 -2.40
N ARG A 71 -4.78 -7.83 -2.74
CA ARG A 71 -5.03 -9.18 -3.29
C ARG A 71 -5.02 -9.16 -4.82
N THR A 72 -4.00 -9.74 -5.44
CA THR A 72 -3.71 -9.59 -6.87
C THR A 72 -4.28 -10.67 -7.78
N HIS A 73 -5.00 -11.68 -7.29
CA HIS A 73 -5.60 -12.69 -8.19
C HIS A 73 -6.49 -12.04 -9.27
N SER A 74 -6.57 -12.64 -10.46
CA SER A 74 -7.50 -12.24 -11.51
C SER A 74 -8.85 -12.94 -11.32
N ALA A 75 -9.81 -12.73 -12.23
CA ALA A 75 -11.11 -13.37 -12.15
C ALA A 75 -11.05 -14.89 -12.38
N ASN A 76 -10.03 -15.38 -13.11
CA ASN A 76 -9.89 -16.79 -13.48
C ASN A 76 -8.57 -17.46 -13.05
N ASN A 77 -7.67 -16.74 -12.38
CA ASN A 77 -6.38 -17.30 -11.95
C ASN A 77 -5.89 -16.71 -10.62
N LEU A 78 -5.20 -17.53 -9.82
CA LEU A 78 -4.51 -17.09 -8.60
C LEU A 78 -3.34 -16.16 -8.91
N VAL A 79 -2.67 -16.38 -10.05
CA VAL A 79 -1.57 -15.52 -10.54
C VAL A 79 -2.12 -14.66 -11.68
N THR A 80 -2.26 -13.35 -11.45
CA THR A 80 -2.66 -12.39 -12.47
C THR A 80 -1.54 -12.12 -13.47
N ASP A 81 -1.89 -11.74 -14.68
CA ASP A 81 -0.99 -11.06 -15.60
C ASP A 81 -1.12 -9.53 -15.46
N SER A 82 -0.28 -8.77 -16.18
CA SER A 82 -0.28 -7.30 -16.14
C SER A 82 -1.54 -6.70 -16.78
N ALA A 83 -2.19 -7.39 -17.73
CA ALA A 83 -3.41 -6.93 -18.40
C ALA A 83 -4.61 -6.90 -17.45
N ALA A 84 -4.86 -8.01 -16.75
CA ALA A 84 -5.94 -8.10 -15.77
C ALA A 84 -5.67 -7.24 -14.54
N ALA A 85 -4.41 -7.14 -14.10
CA ALA A 85 -4.01 -6.25 -13.01
C ALA A 85 -4.23 -4.78 -13.36
N GLY A 86 -3.83 -4.35 -14.56
CA GLY A 86 -4.03 -2.98 -15.05
C GLY A 86 -5.51 -2.60 -15.08
N THR A 87 -6.37 -3.51 -15.54
CA THR A 87 -7.82 -3.33 -15.51
C THR A 87 -8.34 -3.14 -14.09
N ALA A 88 -7.93 -3.99 -13.14
CA ALA A 88 -8.35 -3.86 -11.75
C ALA A 88 -7.92 -2.54 -11.11
N LEU A 89 -6.70 -2.08 -11.39
CA LEU A 89 -6.16 -0.82 -10.86
C LEU A 89 -6.80 0.43 -11.49
N ALA A 90 -7.11 0.39 -12.79
CA ALA A 90 -7.63 1.55 -13.52
C ALA A 90 -9.16 1.66 -13.50
N ALA A 91 -9.86 0.52 -13.61
CA ALA A 91 -11.31 0.46 -13.76
C ALA A 91 -12.04 0.00 -12.49
N GLY A 92 -11.33 -0.54 -11.50
CA GLY A 92 -11.89 -0.90 -10.20
C GLY A 92 -12.62 -2.25 -10.16
N PHE A 93 -12.50 -3.07 -11.20
CA PHE A 93 -13.05 -4.44 -11.23
C PHE A 93 -12.04 -5.44 -11.81
N LYS A 94 -12.15 -6.71 -11.39
CA LYS A 94 -11.25 -7.77 -11.86
C LYS A 94 -11.77 -8.36 -13.17
N THR A 95 -10.84 -8.67 -14.07
CA THR A 95 -11.10 -9.39 -15.33
C THR A 95 -10.24 -10.65 -15.44
N ASN A 96 -10.38 -11.39 -16.53
CA ASN A 96 -9.62 -12.61 -16.81
C ASN A 96 -8.20 -12.29 -17.27
N ASN A 97 -7.22 -13.17 -16.99
CA ASN A 97 -5.89 -13.04 -17.60
C ASN A 97 -6.01 -12.98 -19.14
N GLY A 98 -5.20 -12.12 -19.76
CA GLY A 98 -5.22 -11.82 -21.19
C GLY A 98 -6.26 -10.79 -21.62
N ALA A 99 -7.16 -10.36 -20.73
CA ALA A 99 -8.17 -9.36 -21.03
C ALA A 99 -7.78 -7.96 -20.52
N ILE A 100 -8.22 -6.93 -21.24
CA ILE A 100 -8.08 -5.52 -20.88
C ILE A 100 -9.45 -4.85 -20.97
N GLY A 101 -9.78 -4.02 -19.98
CA GLY A 101 -11.02 -3.22 -19.91
C GLY A 101 -12.16 -3.95 -19.24
#